data_AF-A0AA48HAG9-F1
#
_entry.id   AF-A0AA48HAG9-F1
#
_cell.length_a   1.000
_cell.length_b   1.000
_cell.length_c   1.000
_cell.angle_alpha   90.00
_cell.angle_beta   90.00
_cell.angle_gamma   90.00
#
_symmetry.space_group_name_H-M   'P 1'
#
loop_
_entity.id
_entity.type
_entity.pdbx_description
1 polymer ?
#
loop_
_entity_poly.entity_id
_entity_poly.type
_entity_poly.pdbx_seq_one_letter_code
_entity_poly.pdbx_strand_id
1 'polypeptide(L)'
;METKQVAKILTETKNIQLVDGKFTPTEASDMITSLINEKINFHKIQRLKIWEGDHHRKTNLLDSRIDELVEEKKIAKKIVAEARSQGKNLSINGILQISLED
;
A
#
# COMPACT_ATOMS: atom_id res chain seq x y z
N MET A 1 -22.67 7.81 26.36
CA MET A 1 -21.79 8.97 26.05
C MET A 1 -20.76 8.67 24.94
N GLU A 2 -20.90 7.56 24.21
CA GLU A 2 -19.87 7.08 23.25
C GLU A 2 -20.10 7.52 21.80
N THR A 3 -21.31 7.94 21.44
CA THR A 3 -21.69 8.25 20.05
C THR A 3 -21.22 9.62 19.53
N LYS A 4 -20.84 10.56 20.41
CA LYS A 4 -20.39 11.91 20.02
C LYS A 4 -18.91 12.01 19.67
N GLN A 5 -18.06 11.10 20.17
CA GLN A 5 -16.62 11.10 19.85
C GLN A 5 -16.34 10.56 18.44
N VAL A 6 -17.11 9.56 17.98
CA VAL A 6 -16.96 9.00 16.63
C VAL A 6 -17.32 10.02 15.55
N ALA A 7 -18.35 10.85 15.80
CA ALA A 7 -18.81 11.91 14.89
C ALA A 7 -17.75 12.99 14.60
N LYS A 8 -16.86 13.30 15.55
CA LYS A 8 -15.81 14.32 15.38
C LYS A 8 -14.57 13.82 14.62
N ILE A 9 -14.35 12.49 14.61
CA ILE A 9 -13.27 11.86 13.84
C ILE A 9 -13.58 11.86 12.33
N LEU A 10 -14.86 12.04 11.97
CA LEU A 10 -15.38 11.98 10.60
C LEU A 10 -15.23 13.29 9.80
N THR A 11 -14.56 14.31 10.29
CA THR A 11 -14.45 15.61 9.57
C THR A 11 -13.02 16.13 9.45
N GLU A 12 -12.03 15.43 10.01
CA GLU A 12 -10.64 15.86 10.01
C GLU A 12 -9.79 14.86 9.22
N THR A 13 -9.07 15.36 8.21
CA THR A 13 -8.02 14.61 7.51
C THR A 13 -6.98 14.15 8.53
N LYS A 14 -6.77 12.84 8.67
CA LYS A 14 -5.79 12.28 9.59
C LYS A 14 -4.61 11.70 8.84
N ASN A 15 -3.43 12.10 9.25
CA ASN A 15 -2.17 11.52 8.79
C ASN A 15 -1.73 10.45 9.80
N ILE A 16 -1.65 9.21 9.35
CA ILE A 16 -1.07 8.12 10.13
C ILE A 16 0.30 7.83 9.54
N GLN A 17 1.33 7.95 10.36
CA GLN A 17 2.70 7.60 9.98
C GLN A 17 2.84 6.08 10.05
N LEU A 18 2.90 5.44 8.89
CA LEU A 18 2.95 3.99 8.75
C LEU A 18 4.40 3.47 8.90
N VAL A 19 5.34 4.27 8.42
CA VAL A 19 6.78 3.97 8.44
C VAL A 19 7.53 5.27 8.68
N ASP A 20 8.44 5.27 9.65
CA ASP A 20 9.43 6.33 9.86
C ASP A 20 10.69 5.72 10.47
N GLY A 21 11.80 5.93 9.78
CA GLY A 21 13.09 5.43 10.23
C GLY A 21 14.11 5.25 9.12
N LYS A 22 15.32 4.90 9.57
CA LYS A 22 16.42 4.47 8.71
C LYS A 22 16.46 2.96 8.71
N PHE A 23 16.40 2.38 7.52
CA PHE A 23 16.39 0.95 7.32
C PHE A 23 17.63 0.52 6.56
N THR A 24 18.15 -0.66 6.89
CA THR A 24 19.12 -1.31 6.03
C THR A 24 18.46 -1.65 4.69
N PRO A 25 19.22 -1.78 3.59
CA PRO A 25 18.64 -2.19 2.30
C PRO A 25 17.82 -3.48 2.38
N THR A 26 18.21 -4.44 3.23
CA THR A 26 17.44 -5.68 3.43
C THR A 26 16.08 -5.39 4.09
N GLU A 27 16.06 -4.67 5.21
CA GLU A 27 14.82 -4.32 5.92
C GLU A 27 13.89 -3.45 5.06
N ALA A 28 14.46 -2.50 4.33
CA ALA A 28 13.75 -1.65 3.38
C ALA A 28 13.08 -2.48 2.28
N SER A 29 13.80 -3.44 1.69
CA SER A 29 13.25 -4.36 0.68
C SER A 29 12.07 -5.14 1.23
N ASP A 30 12.22 -5.73 2.41
CA ASP A 30 11.21 -6.60 3.00
C ASP A 30 9.95 -5.81 3.37
N MET A 31 10.12 -4.63 3.95
CA MET A 31 9.00 -3.77 4.32
C MET A 31 8.24 -3.24 3.11
N ILE A 32 8.93 -2.68 2.11
CA ILE A 32 8.28 -2.18 0.88
C ILE A 32 7.59 -3.34 0.16
N THR A 33 8.25 -4.49 0.08
CA THR A 33 7.66 -5.70 -0.52
C THR A 33 6.41 -6.14 0.22
N SER A 34 6.42 -6.11 1.55
CA SER A 34 5.28 -6.48 2.39
C SER A 34 4.09 -5.55 2.15
N LEU A 35 4.30 -4.23 2.18
CA LEU A 35 3.24 -3.24 1.93
C LEU A 35 2.62 -3.36 0.53
N ILE A 36 3.45 -3.55 -0.50
CA ILE A 36 2.94 -3.73 -1.86
C ILE A 36 2.19 -5.06 -2.00
N ASN A 37 2.68 -6.13 -1.36
CA ASN A 37 1.99 -7.43 -1.36
C ASN A 37 0.61 -7.34 -0.70
N GLU A 38 0.49 -6.64 0.43
CA GLU A 38 -0.80 -6.41 1.08
C GLU A 38 -1.78 -5.66 0.18
N LYS A 39 -1.32 -4.62 -0.51
CA LYS A 39 -2.13 -3.88 -1.49
C LYS A 39 -2.57 -4.76 -2.67
N ILE A 40 -1.68 -5.61 -3.18
CA ILE A 40 -2.01 -6.60 -4.23
C ILE A 40 -3.05 -7.60 -3.71
N ASN A 41 -2.88 -8.12 -2.50
CA ASN A 41 -3.80 -9.09 -1.90
C ASN A 41 -5.19 -8.48 -1.69
N PHE A 42 -5.28 -7.23 -1.25
CA PHE A 42 -6.54 -6.50 -1.15
C PHE A 42 -7.30 -6.47 -2.48
N HIS A 43 -6.61 -6.12 -3.57
CA HIS A 43 -7.22 -6.11 -4.91
C HIS A 43 -7.61 -7.51 -5.40
N LYS A 44 -6.81 -8.55 -5.10
CA LYS A 44 -7.16 -9.95 -5.42
C LYS A 44 -8.43 -10.40 -4.69
N ILE A 45 -8.57 -10.05 -3.41
CA ILE A 45 -9.77 -10.36 -2.61
C ILE A 45 -10.97 -9.60 -3.17
N GLN A 46 -10.82 -8.31 -3.53
CA GLN A 46 -11.89 -7.56 -4.19
C GLN A 46 -12.32 -8.21 -5.50
N ARG A 47 -11.36 -8.69 -6.31
CA ARG A 47 -11.63 -9.42 -7.54
C ARG A 47 -12.45 -10.68 -7.28
N LEU A 48 -12.06 -11.47 -6.27
CA LEU A 48 -12.77 -12.68 -5.90
C LEU A 48 -14.21 -12.38 -5.47
N LYS A 49 -14.42 -11.37 -4.61
CA LYS A 49 -15.77 -10.95 -4.19
C LYS A 49 -16.66 -10.56 -5.37
N ILE A 50 -16.11 -9.85 -6.36
CA ILE A 50 -16.85 -9.45 -7.56
C ILE A 50 -17.20 -10.68 -8.39
N TRP A 51 -16.24 -11.59 -8.56
CA TRP A 51 -16.43 -12.80 -9.35
C TRP A 51 -17.44 -13.76 -8.71
N GLU A 52 -17.45 -13.90 -7.39
CA GLU A 52 -18.46 -14.69 -6.66
C GLU A 52 -19.87 -14.11 -6.81
N GLY A 53 -20.01 -12.78 -6.89
CA GLY A 53 -21.31 -12.14 -7.10
C GLY A 53 -21.81 -12.21 -8.55
N ASP A 54 -20.91 -12.16 -9.52
CA ASP A 54 -21.24 -12.27 -10.95
C ASP A 54 -20.03 -12.80 -11.75
N HIS A 55 -20.11 -14.07 -12.12
CA HIS A 55 -19.07 -14.78 -12.88
C HIS A 55 -18.84 -14.23 -14.30
N HIS A 56 -19.74 -13.40 -14.83
CA HIS A 56 -19.61 -12.78 -16.16
C HIS A 56 -19.04 -11.35 -16.10
N ARG A 57 -18.81 -10.82 -14.89
CA ARG A 57 -18.34 -9.45 -14.72
C ARG A 57 -16.86 -9.35 -15.08
N LYS A 58 -16.53 -8.48 -16.03
CA LYS A 58 -15.13 -8.24 -16.44
C LYS A 58 -14.37 -7.56 -15.30
N THR A 59 -13.34 -8.23 -14.78
CA THR A 59 -12.46 -7.72 -13.72
C THR A 59 -11.21 -7.03 -14.25
N ASN A 60 -11.13 -6.78 -15.56
CA ASN A 60 -9.92 -6.32 -16.25
C ASN A 60 -9.28 -5.07 -15.61
N LEU A 61 -10.08 -4.17 -15.03
CA LEU A 61 -9.59 -2.98 -14.31
C LEU A 61 -8.75 -3.34 -13.07
N LEU A 62 -9.13 -4.39 -12.34
CA LEU A 62 -8.39 -4.87 -11.16
C LEU A 62 -7.11 -5.58 -11.58
N ASP A 63 -7.13 -6.29 -12.70
CA ASP A 63 -5.97 -6.98 -13.23
C ASP A 63 -4.89 -5.99 -13.70
N SER A 64 -5.26 -4.94 -14.46
CA SER A 64 -4.35 -3.84 -14.82
C SER A 64 -3.71 -3.18 -13.60
N ARG A 65 -4.49 -2.98 -12.53
CA ARG A 65 -3.98 -2.36 -11.30
C ARG A 65 -2.99 -3.25 -10.55
N ILE A 66 -3.20 -4.57 -10.57
CA ILE A 66 -2.25 -5.53 -10.01
C ILE A 66 -0.93 -5.50 -10.79
N ASP A 67 -0.98 -5.42 -12.12
CA ASP A 67 0.22 -5.36 -12.96
C ASP A 67 1.03 -4.07 -12.72
N GLU A 68 0.37 -2.92 -12.56
CA GLU A 68 1.01 -1.66 -12.18
C GLU A 68 1.75 -1.80 -10.83
N LEU A 69 1.10 -2.39 -9.83
CA LEU A 69 1.71 -2.61 -8.51
C LEU A 69 2.90 -3.58 -8.55
N VAL A 70 2.87 -4.57 -9.45
CA VAL A 70 4.00 -5.47 -9.68
C VAL A 70 5.18 -4.71 -10.30
N GLU A 71 4.93 -3.75 -11.19
CA GLU A 71 5.99 -2.93 -11.77
C GLU A 71 6.55 -1.92 -10.75
N GLU A 72 5.71 -1.28 -9.95
CA GLU A 72 6.13 -0.45 -8.81
C GLU A 72 7.04 -1.23 -7.85
N LYS A 73 6.70 -2.50 -7.57
CA LYS A 73 7.54 -3.38 -6.76
C LYS A 73 8.92 -3.63 -7.37
N LYS A 74 9.01 -3.78 -8.69
CA LYS A 74 10.31 -3.94 -9.38
C LYS A 74 11.14 -2.66 -9.26
N ILE A 75 10.52 -1.50 -9.44
CA ILE A 75 11.19 -0.19 -9.29
C ILE A 75 11.73 -0.04 -7.85
N ALA A 76 10.89 -0.32 -6.84
CA ALA A 76 11.32 -0.28 -5.45
C ALA A 76 12.51 -1.20 -5.17
N LYS A 77 12.49 -2.43 -5.68
CA LYS A 77 13.62 -3.36 -5.56
C LYS A 77 14.90 -2.86 -6.24
N LYS A 78 14.79 -2.18 -7.39
CA LYS A 78 15.95 -1.56 -8.06
C LYS A 78 16.57 -0.45 -7.22
N ILE A 79 15.74 0.43 -6.66
CA ILE A 79 16.21 1.51 -5.77
C ILE A 79 16.93 0.92 -4.55
N VAL A 80 16.37 -0.13 -3.96
CA VAL A 80 17.00 -0.80 -2.82
C VAL A 80 18.32 -1.50 -3.20
N ALA A 81 18.38 -2.13 -4.37
CA ALA A 81 19.60 -2.75 -4.89
C ALA A 81 20.70 -1.71 -5.17
N GLU A 82 20.33 -0.54 -5.67
CA GLU A 82 21.25 0.58 -5.89
C GLU A 82 21.75 1.18 -4.57
N ALA A 83 20.88 1.33 -3.57
CA ALA A 83 21.30 1.74 -2.23
C ALA A 83 22.27 0.72 -1.60
N ARG A 84 22.02 -0.58 -1.83
CA ARG A 84 22.92 -1.66 -1.40
C ARG A 84 24.27 -1.61 -2.10
N SER A 85 24.32 -1.34 -3.40
CA SER A 85 25.59 -1.24 -4.15
C SER A 85 26.43 -0.03 -3.71
N GLN A 86 25.77 1.05 -3.28
CA GLN A 86 26.40 2.24 -2.72
C GLN A 86 26.74 2.12 -1.22
N GLY A 87 26.35 1.03 -0.55
CA GLY A 87 26.57 0.82 0.88
C GLY A 87 25.80 1.82 1.77
N LYS A 88 24.70 2.39 1.27
CA LYS A 88 23.91 3.41 1.96
C LYS A 88 22.66 2.82 2.59
N ASN A 89 22.28 3.36 3.75
CA ASN A 89 20.99 3.09 4.37
C ASN A 89 19.88 3.93 3.71
N LEU A 90 18.66 3.40 3.72
CA LEU A 90 17.50 4.05 3.14
C LEU A 90 16.68 4.72 4.24
N SER A 91 16.29 5.97 4.02
CA SER A 91 15.26 6.62 4.85
C SER A 91 13.93 6.41 4.15
N ILE A 92 12.98 5.77 4.83
CA ILE A 92 11.63 5.51 4.28
C ILE A 92 10.64 6.21 5.19
N ASN A 93 9.85 7.11 4.61
CA ASN A 93 8.75 7.78 5.29
C ASN A 93 7.45 7.47 4.54
N GLY A 94 6.54 6.76 5.21
CA GLY A 94 5.23 6.43 4.68
C GLY A 94 4.15 7.14 5.48
N ILE A 95 3.53 8.17 4.92
CA ILE A 95 2.40 8.88 5.52
C ILE A 95 1.14 8.42 4.80
N LEU A 96 0.24 7.75 5.51
CA LEU A 96 -1.09 7.44 5.02
C LEU A 96 -2.03 8.57 5.42
N GLN A 97 -2.45 9.36 4.45
CA GLN A 97 -3.44 10.40 4.63
C GLN A 97 -4.83 9.81 4.38
N ILE A 98 -5.69 9.85 5.39
CA ILE A 98 -7.07 9.38 5.32
C ILE A 98 -7.98 10.61 5.32
N SER A 99 -8.76 10.75 4.26
CA SER A 99 -9.85 11.72 4.12
C SER A 99 -11.14 10.98 3.78
N LEU A 100 -12.26 11.56 4.17
CA LEU A 100 -13.57 11.09 3.72
C LEU A 100 -13.87 11.74 2.39
N GLU A 101 -14.24 10.94 1.40
CA GLU A 101 -14.79 11.38 0.13
C GLU A 101 -16.28 11.05 0.12
N ASP A 102 -17.10 11.93 -0.48
CA ASP A 102 -18.56 11.83 -0.59
C ASP A 102 -19.02 10.72 -1.56
#